data_AF-A0A957ILG6-F1
#
_entry.id   AF-A0A957ILG6-F1
#
_cell.length_a   1.000
_cell.length_b   1.000
_cell.length_c   1.000
_cell.angle_alpha   90.00
_cell.angle_beta   90.00
_cell.angle_gamma   90.00
#
_symmetry.space_group_name_H-M   'P 1'
#
loop_
_entity.id
_entity.type
_entity.pdbx_description
1 polymer ?
#
loop_
_entity_poly.entity_id
_entity_poly.type
_entity_poly.pdbx_seq_one_letter_code
_entity_poly.pdbx_strand_id
1 'polypeptide(L)'
;SAYNILYWEGSITLIDFPQVINSYISKETHIIGSSVNPDAYDILLRDITRVCDYFQKYGIGHNPAAITRNLWRHYTDTDPVKKLADASRYEESE
;
A
#
# COMPACT_ATOMS: atom_id res chain seq x y z
N SER A 1 2.41 -5.58 9.39
CA SER A 1 2.27 -5.61 10.87
C SER A 1 3.24 -4.62 11.52
N ALA A 2 2.98 -4.12 12.73
CA ALA A 2 3.87 -3.15 13.40
C ALA A 2 5.28 -3.70 13.72
N TYR A 3 5.43 -5.02 13.79
CA TYR A 3 6.74 -5.68 13.94
C TYR A 3 7.65 -5.50 12.73
N ASN A 4 7.09 -5.12 11.58
CA ASN A 4 7.81 -4.90 10.34
C ASN A 4 8.11 -3.40 10.13
N ILE A 5 7.97 -2.59 11.18
CA ILE A 5 8.24 -1.16 11.20
C ILE A 5 9.36 -0.92 12.21
N LEU A 6 10.55 -0.62 11.71
CA LEU A 6 11.69 -0.22 12.52
C LEU A 6 11.68 1.29 12.75
N TYR A 7 12.09 1.69 13.95
CA TYR A 7 12.30 3.09 14.31
C TYR A 7 13.74 3.28 14.78
N TRP A 8 14.47 4.18 14.14
CA TRP A 8 15.84 4.53 14.52
C TRP A 8 16.06 6.04 14.32
N GLU A 9 16.46 6.74 15.39
CA GLU A 9 16.79 8.18 15.37
C GLU A 9 15.76 9.08 14.64
N GLY A 10 14.46 8.86 14.87
CA GLY A 10 13.40 9.65 14.24
C GLY A 10 12.97 9.16 12.86
N SER A 11 13.68 8.18 12.29
CA SER A 11 13.37 7.60 10.98
C SER A 11 12.58 6.31 11.11
N ILE A 12 11.60 6.13 10.22
CA ILE A 12 10.78 4.92 10.13
C ILE A 12 11.23 4.12 8.89
N THR A 13 11.56 2.84 9.09
CA THR A 13 11.94 1.92 8.02
C THR A 13 11.01 0.71 8.02
N LEU A 14 10.36 0.44 6.89
CA LEU A 14 9.57 -0.78 6.71
C LEU A 14 10.48 -1.90 6.23
N ILE A 15 10.32 -3.09 6.80
CA ILE A 15 11.08 -4.30 6.47
C ILE A 15 10.13 -5.46 6.14
N ASP A 16 10.70 -6.55 5.65
CA ASP A 16 10.00 -7.83 5.50
C ASP A 16 8.74 -7.73 4.62
N PHE A 17 8.99 -7.77 3.30
CA PHE A 17 8.04 -7.63 2.21
C PHE A 17 7.74 -8.93 1.43
N PRO A 18 7.70 -10.14 2.03
CA PRO A 18 7.64 -11.39 1.28
C PRO A 18 6.33 -11.57 0.49
N GLN A 19 5.33 -10.69 0.69
CA GLN A 19 3.99 -10.77 0.10
C GLN A 19 3.53 -9.41 -0.48
N VAL A 20 4.42 -8.60 -1.07
CA VAL A 20 4.02 -7.34 -1.71
C VAL A 20 3.16 -7.63 -2.93
N ILE A 21 1.92 -7.15 -2.90
CA ILE A 21 0.97 -7.27 -4.00
C ILE A 21 0.80 -5.92 -4.67
N ASN A 22 0.81 -5.93 -6.00
CA ASN A 22 0.56 -4.74 -6.79
C ASN A 22 -0.90 -4.31 -6.65
N SER A 23 -1.12 -3.02 -6.40
CA SER A 23 -2.46 -2.42 -6.35
C SER A 23 -3.13 -2.37 -7.72
N TYR A 24 -2.35 -2.51 -8.81
CA TYR A 24 -2.85 -2.57 -10.19
C TYR A 24 -2.88 -3.99 -10.73
N ILE A 25 -3.88 -4.24 -11.57
CA ILE A 25 -3.96 -5.46 -12.38
C ILE A 25 -3.11 -5.24 -13.65
N SER A 26 -2.27 -6.22 -14.02
CA SER A 26 -1.42 -6.13 -15.22
C SER A 26 -2.27 -6.11 -16.50
N LYS A 27 -1.73 -5.49 -17.57
CA LYS A 27 -2.39 -5.35 -18.88
C LYS A 27 -2.86 -6.68 -19.49
N GLU A 28 -2.23 -7.79 -19.13
CA GLU A 28 -2.57 -9.14 -19.63
C GLU A 28 -3.83 -9.71 -18.99
N THR A 29 -4.17 -9.32 -17.76
CA THR A 29 -5.38 -9.75 -17.05
C THR A 29 -6.49 -8.75 -17.32
N HIS A 30 -7.03 -8.80 -18.54
CA HIS A 30 -8.08 -7.91 -19.01
C HIS A 30 -9.43 -8.24 -18.36
N ILE A 31 -9.67 -7.79 -17.12
CA ILE A 31 -11.04 -7.63 -16.62
C ILE A 31 -11.50 -6.22 -17.01
N ILE A 32 -12.35 -6.18 -18.03
CA ILE A 32 -13.09 -5.01 -18.50
C ILE A 32 -13.84 -4.36 -17.31
N GLY A 33 -13.27 -3.29 -16.75
CA GLY A 33 -13.91 -2.41 -15.78
C GLY A 33 -13.13 -2.07 -14.51
N SER A 34 -12.03 -2.78 -14.17
CA SER A 34 -11.22 -2.44 -12.99
C SER A 34 -9.73 -2.59 -13.25
N SER A 35 -8.98 -1.49 -13.14
CA SER A 35 -7.52 -1.47 -13.22
C SER A 35 -6.85 -1.76 -11.86
N VAL A 36 -7.64 -1.97 -10.80
CA VAL A 36 -7.16 -2.15 -9.42
C VAL A 36 -7.50 -3.53 -8.87
N ASN A 37 -6.55 -4.11 -8.13
CA ASN A 37 -6.70 -5.43 -7.53
C ASN A 37 -7.52 -5.32 -6.22
N PRO A 38 -8.74 -5.90 -6.14
CA PRO A 38 -9.54 -5.84 -4.92
C PRO A 38 -8.87 -6.55 -3.74
N ASP A 39 -8.12 -7.63 -3.96
CA ASP A 39 -7.40 -8.34 -2.90
C ASP A 39 -6.31 -7.47 -2.27
N ALA A 40 -5.73 -6.54 -3.04
CA ALA A 40 -4.75 -5.59 -2.53
C ALA A 40 -5.38 -4.61 -1.53
N TYR A 41 -6.66 -4.24 -1.70
CA TYR A 41 -7.37 -3.39 -0.75
C TYR A 41 -7.56 -4.10 0.59
N ASP A 42 -7.97 -5.37 0.57
CA ASP A 42 -8.23 -6.14 1.79
C ASP A 42 -6.94 -6.41 2.57
N ILE A 43 -5.83 -6.65 1.87
CA ILE A 43 -4.51 -6.81 2.49
C ILE A 43 -4.04 -5.49 3.10
N LEU A 44 -4.21 -4.37 2.40
CA LEU A 44 -3.91 -3.05 2.94
C LEU A 44 -4.74 -2.74 4.20
N LEU A 45 -6.04 -3.04 4.19
CA LEU A 45 -6.93 -2.88 5.34
C LEU A 45 -6.44 -3.70 6.54
N ARG A 46 -6.11 -4.97 6.29
CA ARG A 46 -5.60 -5.88 7.33
C ARG A 46 -4.32 -5.34 7.97
N ASP A 47 -3.39 -4.83 7.17
CA ASP A 47 -2.12 -4.34 7.68
C ASP A 47 -2.25 -3.01 8.43
N ILE A 48 -3.08 -2.09 7.95
CA ILE A 48 -3.40 -0.84 8.67
C ILE A 48 -4.10 -1.13 9.99
N THR A 49 -5.02 -2.10 10.00
CA THR A 49 -5.70 -2.54 11.23
C THR A 49 -4.69 -3.02 12.26
N ARG A 50 -3.76 -3.88 11.88
CA ARG A 50 -2.70 -4.38 12.79
C ARG A 50 -1.80 -3.27 13.34
N VAL A 51 -1.52 -2.25 12.54
CA VAL A 51 -0.75 -1.08 12.99
C VAL A 51 -1.57 -0.26 13.99
N CYS A 52 -2.85 -0.02 13.71
CA CYS A 52 -3.76 0.68 14.63
C CYS A 52 -3.93 -0.08 15.95
N ASP A 53 -4.16 -1.39 15.91
CA ASP A 53 -4.24 -2.25 17.10
C ASP A 53 -2.95 -2.19 17.93
N TYR A 54 -1.80 -2.12 17.25
CA TYR A 54 -0.52 -1.96 17.93
C TYR A 54 -0.41 -0.61 18.65
N PHE A 55 -0.90 0.48 18.07
CA PHE A 55 -0.84 1.80 18.70
C PHE A 55 -1.93 2.06 19.73
N GLN A 56 -3.05 1.33 19.64
CA GLN A 56 -4.16 1.43 20.58
C GLN A 56 -3.74 1.13 22.03
N LYS A 57 -2.83 0.17 22.23
CA LYS A 57 -2.26 -0.15 23.56
C LYS A 57 -1.39 0.97 24.16
N TYR A 58 -1.06 2.01 23.38
CA TYR A 58 -0.41 3.24 23.86
C TYR A 58 -1.37 4.43 23.95
N GLY A 59 -2.69 4.19 23.85
CA GLY A 59 -3.72 5.23 23.90
C GLY A 59 -3.92 6.00 22.59
N ILE A 60 -3.24 5.61 21.52
CA ILE A 60 -3.36 6.24 20.21
C ILE A 60 -4.40 5.47 19.39
N GLY A 61 -5.64 5.93 19.42
CA GLY A 61 -6.75 5.35 18.65
C GLY A 61 -6.94 6.04 17.30
N HIS A 62 -6.93 5.28 16.21
CA HIS A 62 -7.29 5.74 14.87
C HIS A 62 -8.27 4.77 14.19
N ASN A 63 -9.05 5.27 13.23
CA ASN A 63 -9.96 4.44 12.45
C ASN A 63 -9.21 3.81 11.26
N PRO A 64 -8.92 2.49 11.28
CA PRO A 64 -8.16 1.85 10.21
C PRO A 64 -8.86 1.96 8.85
N ALA A 65 -10.18 1.78 8.80
CA ALA A 65 -10.93 1.86 7.55
C ALA A 65 -10.92 3.26 6.92
N ALA A 66 -10.83 4.32 7.74
CA ALA A 66 -10.68 5.68 7.24
C ALA A 66 -9.28 5.92 6.64
N ILE A 67 -8.24 5.44 7.32
CA ILE A 67 -6.85 5.53 6.84
C ILE A 67 -6.70 4.74 5.53
N THR A 68 -7.15 3.48 5.51
CA THR A 68 -7.09 2.62 4.31
C THR A 68 -7.74 3.29 3.11
N ARG A 69 -8.96 3.82 3.27
CA ARG A 69 -9.67 4.49 2.17
C ARG A 69 -8.95 5.72 1.66
N ASN A 70 -8.35 6.51 2.57
CA ASN A 70 -7.60 7.70 2.19
C ASN A 70 -6.35 7.35 1.38
N LEU A 71 -5.56 6.39 1.88
CA LEU A 71 -4.35 5.90 1.19
C LEU A 71 -4.70 5.27 -0.15
N TRP A 72 -5.71 4.39 -0.17
CA TRP A 72 -6.16 3.74 -1.40
C TRP A 72 -6.51 4.78 -2.45
N ARG A 73 -7.43 5.70 -2.13
CA ARG A 73 -7.82 6.78 -3.03
C ARG A 73 -6.63 7.58 -3.51
N HIS A 74 -5.72 7.97 -2.62
CA HIS A 74 -4.54 8.77 -2.99
C HIS A 74 -3.64 8.05 -4.00
N TYR A 75 -3.39 6.75 -3.80
CA TYR A 75 -2.47 5.97 -4.61
C TYR A 75 -3.10 5.27 -5.81
N THR A 76 -4.42 5.10 -5.87
CA THR A 76 -5.13 4.47 -6.99
C THR A 76 -5.84 5.45 -7.91
N ASP A 77 -6.29 6.62 -7.42
CA ASP A 77 -6.93 7.64 -8.28
C ASP A 77 -5.90 8.40 -9.12
N THR A 78 -4.61 8.28 -8.80
CA THR A 78 -3.53 8.80 -9.63
C THR A 78 -3.29 7.90 -10.83
N ASP A 79 -3.94 8.30 -11.93
CA ASP A 79 -3.84 7.88 -13.34
C ASP A 79 -2.81 6.76 -13.69
N PRO A 80 -3.26 5.62 -14.22
CA PRO A 80 -2.37 4.54 -14.68
C PRO A 80 -1.36 4.97 -15.76
N VAL A 81 -1.61 6.07 -16.48
CA VAL A 81 -0.67 6.62 -17.47
C VAL A 81 0.55 7.28 -16.80
N LYS A 82 0.40 7.87 -15.61
CA LYS A 82 1.53 8.48 -14.89
C LYS A 82 2.49 7.43 -14.29
N LYS A 83 1.96 6.28 -13.87
CA LYS A 83 2.79 5.19 -13.33
C LYS A 83 3.57 4.42 -14.39
N LEU A 84 3.07 4.35 -15.62
CA LEU A 84 3.87 3.85 -16.75
C LEU A 84 5.08 4.74 -17.01
N ALA A 85 4.95 6.06 -16.83
CA ALA A 85 6.08 7.01 -16.93
C ALA A 85 7.08 6.87 -15.77
N ASP A 86 6.62 6.52 -14.56
CA ASP A 86 7.49 6.24 -13.42
C ASP A 86 8.19 4.86 -13.55
N ALA A 87 7.53 3.85 -14.11
CA ALA A 87 8.09 2.52 -14.34
C ALA A 87 9.17 2.52 -15.43
N SER A 88 9.01 3.32 -16.50
CA SER A 88 10.04 3.47 -17.54
C SER A 88 11.35 4.08 -17.01
N ARG A 89 11.33 4.84 -15.90
CA ARG A 89 12.55 5.41 -15.30
C ARG A 89 13.45 4.36 -14.64
N TYR A 90 12.95 3.16 -14.35
CA TYR A 90 13.72 2.08 -13.73
C TYR A 90 14.24 1.06 -14.75
N GLU A 91 13.79 1.10 -16.01
CA GLU A 91 14.26 0.23 -17.09
C GLU A 91 15.42 0.84 -17.91
N GLU A 92 15.71 2.15 -17.76
CA GLU A 92 16.78 2.84 -18.48
C GLU A 92 18.13 2.90 -17.75
N SER A 93 18.27 2.27 -16.57
CA SER A 93 19.51 2.27 -15.79
C SER A 93 20.29 0.95 -15.79
N GLU A 94 20.15 0.14 -16.84
CA GLU A 94 21.08 -0.96 -17.15
C GLU A 94 22.13 -0.55 -18.20
#